data_AF-A0A943GX53-F1
#
_entry.id   AF-A0A943GX53-F1
#
_cell.length_a   1.000
_cell.length_b   1.000
_cell.length_c   1.000
_cell.angle_alpha   90.00
_cell.angle_beta   90.00
_cell.angle_gamma   90.00
#
_symmetry.space_group_name_H-M   'P 1'
#
loop_
_entity.id
_entity.type
_entity.pdbx_description
1 polymer ?
#
loop_
_entity_poly.entity_id
_entity_poly.type
_entity_poly.pdbx_seq_one_letter_code
_entity_poly.pdbx_strand_id
1 'polypeptide(L)'
;MIICKEGIFLADSNITKKALANALKELMASTPFKDIGIGAICEKCEMNRKSFYYHFRDKYDLVNWIYDNEFIRASKNKEYDTAWDFLQDICIYFYENKSFYKKALKIEGQNSFSEYFREIIMPISASYLRETIPDIENGEFYVEILTEAFISWIEKWILEREDIRPDQFVHDLKFCIGAVSQKMVKKEMNEETENSEQEVSE
;
A
#
# COMPACT_ATOMS: atom_id res chain seq x y z
N MET A 1 -34.10 19.98 5.36
CA MET A 1 -33.91 21.44 5.18
C MET A 1 -33.76 22.04 6.56
N ILE A 2 -32.51 22.31 6.97
CA ILE A 2 -32.22 23.04 8.22
C ILE A 2 -31.43 24.26 7.79
N ILE A 3 -32.01 25.43 8.03
CA ILE A 3 -31.44 26.75 7.73
C ILE A 3 -30.53 27.15 8.89
N CYS A 4 -29.37 27.73 8.55
CA CYS A 4 -28.36 28.28 9.45
C CYS A 4 -28.89 29.37 10.41
N LYS A 5 -28.32 29.40 11.63
CA LYS A 5 -27.84 30.61 12.33
C LYS A 5 -27.02 30.20 13.55
N GLU A 6 -25.78 30.71 13.60
CA GLU A 6 -24.89 30.83 14.78
C GLU A 6 -24.66 29.58 15.65
N GLY A 7 -23.43 29.08 15.63
CA GLY A 7 -22.94 28.11 16.62
C GLY A 7 -22.08 27.05 15.99
N ILE A 8 -20.77 27.13 16.24
CA ILE A 8 -19.77 26.16 15.85
C ILE A 8 -20.18 24.79 16.41
N PHE A 9 -20.84 23.98 15.58
CA PHE A 9 -20.90 22.55 15.81
C PHE A 9 -19.47 22.06 15.54
N LEU A 10 -18.75 21.67 16.59
CA LEU A 10 -17.73 20.64 16.44
C LEU A 10 -18.48 19.40 15.96
N ALA A 11 -18.77 19.34 14.66
CA ALA A 11 -19.12 18.10 13.99
C ALA A 11 -18.06 17.09 14.45
N ASP A 12 -18.52 15.93 14.94
CA ASP A 12 -17.66 14.84 15.41
C ASP A 12 -16.39 14.82 14.56
N SER A 13 -15.22 14.84 15.22
CA SER A 13 -13.91 14.93 14.59
C SER A 13 -13.80 13.99 13.37
N ASN A 14 -14.43 12.80 13.44
CA ASN A 14 -14.48 11.87 12.32
C ASN A 14 -15.43 12.30 11.17
N ILE A 15 -16.58 12.92 11.45
CA ILE A 15 -17.47 13.48 10.42
C ILE A 15 -16.74 14.55 9.64
N THR A 16 -16.06 15.47 10.35
CA THR A 16 -15.27 16.53 9.72
C THR A 16 -14.15 15.97 8.84
N LYS A 17 -13.37 15.02 9.36
CA LYS A 17 -12.29 14.38 8.59
C LYS A 17 -12.81 13.67 7.33
N LYS A 18 -13.96 12.98 7.43
CA LYS A 18 -14.61 12.34 6.28
C LYS A 18 -15.08 13.35 5.24
N ALA A 19 -15.61 14.51 5.65
CA ALA A 19 -16.01 15.56 4.71
C ALA A 19 -14.80 16.11 3.93
N LEU A 20 -13.68 16.35 4.63
CA LEU A 20 -12.42 16.78 4.02
C LEU A 20 -11.85 15.72 3.06
N ALA A 21 -11.89 14.44 3.45
CA ALA A 21 -11.48 13.32 2.60
C ALA A 21 -12.30 13.22 1.32
N ASN A 22 -13.62 13.29 1.41
CA ASN A 22 -14.51 13.25 0.25
C ASN A 22 -14.26 14.44 -0.68
N ALA A 23 -14.12 15.65 -0.13
CA ALA A 23 -13.77 16.84 -0.91
C ALA A 23 -12.46 16.66 -1.67
N LEU A 24 -11.41 16.11 -1.04
CA LEU A 24 -10.15 15.83 -1.72
C LEU A 24 -10.30 14.75 -2.81
N LYS A 25 -11.00 13.64 -2.55
CA LYS A 25 -11.24 12.57 -3.54
C LYS A 25 -11.97 13.13 -4.78
N GLU A 26 -12.98 13.96 -4.58
CA GLU A 26 -13.70 14.63 -5.66
C GLU A 26 -12.81 15.59 -6.45
N LEU A 27 -12.03 16.44 -5.77
CA LEU A 27 -11.11 17.37 -6.45
C LEU A 27 -10.03 16.63 -7.24
N MET A 28 -9.49 15.54 -6.69
CA MET A 28 -8.51 14.69 -7.39
C MET A 28 -9.12 13.99 -8.60
N ALA A 29 -10.45 13.89 -8.73
CA ALA A 29 -11.08 13.34 -9.93
C ALA A 29 -10.83 14.23 -11.16
N SER A 30 -10.83 15.56 -10.99
CA SER A 30 -10.72 16.54 -12.09
C SER A 30 -9.43 17.35 -12.11
N THR A 31 -8.72 17.46 -10.98
CA THR A 31 -7.60 18.39 -10.81
C THR A 31 -6.34 17.65 -10.38
N PRO A 32 -5.17 17.91 -10.99
CA PRO A 32 -3.91 17.31 -10.53
C PRO A 32 -3.64 17.64 -9.07
N PHE A 33 -3.17 16.66 -8.29
CA PHE A 33 -2.99 16.81 -6.84
C PHE A 33 -2.13 18.02 -6.47
N LYS A 34 -1.04 18.28 -7.21
CA LYS A 34 -0.14 19.41 -7.00
C LYS A 34 -0.87 20.77 -7.03
N ASP A 35 -1.89 20.90 -7.87
CA ASP A 35 -2.64 22.15 -8.10
C ASP A 35 -3.81 22.32 -7.12
N ILE A 36 -4.16 21.27 -6.36
CA ILE A 36 -5.19 21.34 -5.33
C ILE A 36 -4.62 22.07 -4.10
N GLY A 37 -5.14 23.26 -3.82
CA GLY A 37 -4.85 24.00 -2.59
C GLY A 37 -5.77 23.60 -1.44
N ILE A 38 -5.30 23.77 -0.19
CA ILE A 38 -6.12 23.56 1.02
C ILE A 38 -7.41 24.41 0.98
N GLY A 39 -7.34 25.61 0.42
CA GLY A 39 -8.50 26.48 0.23
C GLY A 39 -9.60 25.81 -0.61
N ALA A 40 -9.24 25.16 -1.72
CA ALA A 40 -10.20 24.47 -2.59
C ALA A 40 -10.86 23.28 -1.88
N ILE A 41 -10.09 22.52 -1.08
CA ILE A 41 -10.62 21.42 -0.27
C ILE A 41 -11.65 21.96 0.74
N CYS A 42 -11.29 23.01 1.47
CA CYS A 42 -12.15 23.63 2.49
C CYS A 42 -13.43 24.21 1.88
N GLU A 43 -13.33 24.92 0.75
CA GLU A 43 -14.47 25.50 0.05
C GLU A 43 -15.44 24.42 -0.42
N LYS A 44 -14.92 23.32 -0.96
CA LYS A 44 -15.69 22.19 -1.47
C LYS A 44 -16.54 21.51 -0.40
N CYS A 45 -16.13 21.52 0.87
CA CYS A 45 -16.90 20.99 2.00
C CYS A 45 -17.46 22.07 2.94
N GLU A 46 -17.52 23.34 2.50
CA GLU A 46 -18.06 24.47 3.27
C GLU A 46 -17.40 24.66 4.65
N MET A 47 -16.09 24.41 4.73
CA MET A 47 -15.30 24.56 5.96
C MET A 47 -14.29 25.70 5.84
N ASN A 48 -13.75 26.14 6.97
CA ASN A 48 -12.66 27.11 7.00
C ASN A 48 -11.29 26.40 7.11
N ARG A 49 -10.22 27.10 6.73
CA ARG A 49 -8.85 26.54 6.79
C ARG A 49 -8.40 26.17 8.20
N LYS A 50 -8.88 26.86 9.25
CA LYS A 50 -8.53 26.50 10.64
C LYS A 50 -9.08 25.11 11.00
N SER A 51 -10.27 24.77 10.52
CA SER A 51 -10.84 23.43 10.68
C SER A 51 -10.01 22.35 9.98
N PHE A 52 -9.46 22.63 8.79
CA PHE A 52 -8.52 21.73 8.13
C PHE A 52 -7.29 21.49 9.01
N TYR A 53 -6.60 22.57 9.39
CA TYR A 53 -5.33 22.48 10.13
C TYR A 53 -5.49 21.96 11.57
N TYR A 54 -6.71 21.96 12.10
CA TYR A 54 -7.02 21.28 13.36
C TYR A 54 -6.91 19.75 13.22
N HIS A 55 -7.13 19.20 12.02
CA HIS A 55 -7.16 17.76 11.78
C HIS A 55 -5.95 17.23 11.01
N PHE A 56 -5.40 18.02 10.09
CA PHE A 56 -4.36 17.60 9.15
C PHE A 56 -3.28 18.67 9.02
N ARG A 57 -2.02 18.24 8.93
CA ARG A 57 -0.89 19.16 8.73
C ARG A 57 -0.92 19.78 7.34
N ASP A 58 -1.23 18.97 6.34
CA ASP A 58 -1.29 19.33 4.93
C ASP A 58 -2.17 18.33 4.15
N LYS A 59 -2.21 18.49 2.82
CA LYS A 59 -2.99 17.61 1.94
C LYS A 59 -2.40 16.21 1.76
N TYR A 60 -1.12 15.99 2.03
CA TYR A 60 -0.48 14.66 1.96
C TYR A 60 -0.91 13.82 3.17
N ASP A 61 -0.86 14.43 4.36
CA ASP A 61 -1.39 13.84 5.60
C ASP A 61 -2.86 13.41 5.44
N LEU A 62 -3.68 14.23 4.75
CA LEU A 62 -5.06 13.85 4.42
C LEU A 62 -5.15 12.62 3.50
N VAL A 63 -4.27 12.48 2.49
CA VAL A 63 -4.27 11.28 1.61
C VAL A 63 -3.89 10.03 2.40
N ASN A 64 -2.86 10.11 3.24
CA ASN A 64 -2.43 8.98 4.07
C ASN A 64 -3.53 8.60 5.07
N TRP A 65 -4.19 9.60 5.68
CA TRP A 65 -5.33 9.38 6.57
C TRP A 65 -6.52 8.70 5.88
N ILE A 66 -6.78 9.01 4.60
CA ILE A 66 -7.83 8.32 3.83
C ILE A 66 -7.55 6.82 3.81
N TYR A 67 -6.33 6.41 3.46
CA TYR A 67 -5.95 5.00 3.43
C TYR A 67 -6.01 4.36 4.82
N ASP A 68 -5.49 5.05 5.83
CA ASP A 68 -5.55 4.60 7.22
C ASP A 68 -6.99 4.33 7.67
N ASN A 69 -7.88 5.27 7.38
CA ASN A 69 -9.25 5.25 7.86
C ASN A 69 -10.14 4.28 7.06
N GLU A 70 -9.98 4.21 5.75
CA GLU A 70 -10.79 3.36 4.87
C GLU A 70 -10.30 1.90 4.87
N PHE A 71 -8.98 1.66 4.96
CA PHE A 71 -8.40 0.32 4.84
C PHE A 71 -7.71 -0.20 6.11
N ILE A 72 -6.72 0.52 6.65
CA ILE A 72 -5.89 0.00 7.77
C ILE A 72 -6.72 -0.26 9.03
N ARG A 73 -7.67 0.62 9.35
CA ARG A 73 -8.57 0.42 10.50
C ARG A 73 -9.52 -0.75 10.30
N ALA A 74 -10.02 -0.94 9.08
CA ALA A 74 -10.91 -2.05 8.77
C ALA A 74 -10.17 -3.39 8.85
N SER A 75 -8.96 -3.45 8.27
CA SER A 75 -8.13 -4.66 8.25
C SER A 75 -7.68 -5.09 9.65
N LYS A 76 -7.48 -4.18 10.61
CA LYS A 76 -7.16 -4.52 12.01
C LYS A 76 -8.25 -5.33 12.73
N ASN A 77 -9.49 -5.28 12.26
CA ASN A 77 -10.60 -6.03 12.83
C ASN A 77 -10.88 -7.35 12.09
N LYS A 78 -10.09 -7.67 11.06
CA LYS A 78 -10.20 -8.89 10.28
C LYS A 78 -9.03 -9.81 10.64
N GLU A 79 -9.33 -11.08 10.88
CA GLU A 79 -8.32 -12.13 11.00
C GLU A 79 -7.94 -12.61 9.60
N TYR A 80 -6.63 -12.79 9.38
CA TYR A 80 -6.09 -13.30 8.13
C TYR A 80 -5.38 -14.62 8.39
N ASP A 81 -5.73 -15.64 7.62
CA ASP A 81 -5.09 -16.96 7.71
C ASP A 81 -3.64 -16.88 7.20
N THR A 82 -3.39 -16.08 6.16
CA THR A 82 -2.07 -15.89 5.56
C THR A 82 -1.80 -14.43 5.19
N ALA A 83 -0.51 -14.08 5.06
CA ALA A 83 -0.09 -12.78 4.52
C ALA A 83 -0.63 -12.52 3.10
N TRP A 84 -0.91 -13.58 2.34
CA TRP A 84 -1.51 -13.48 1.01
C TRP A 84 -2.97 -13.05 1.05
N ASP A 85 -3.73 -13.45 2.08
CA ASP A 85 -5.11 -13.01 2.25
C ASP A 85 -5.17 -11.52 2.59
N PHE A 86 -4.20 -11.03 3.37
CA PHE A 86 -4.05 -9.60 3.62
C PHE A 86 -3.67 -8.83 2.36
N LEU A 87 -2.71 -9.33 1.57
CA LEU A 87 -2.36 -8.74 0.29
C LEU A 87 -3.54 -8.73 -0.69
N GLN A 88 -4.34 -9.80 -0.70
CA GLN A 88 -5.53 -9.90 -1.52
C GLN A 88 -6.52 -8.78 -1.24
N ASP A 89 -6.76 -8.48 0.03
CA ASP A 89 -7.61 -7.37 0.45
C ASP A 89 -7.02 -6.01 0.04
N ILE A 90 -5.70 -5.81 0.18
CA ILE A 90 -5.01 -4.60 -0.31
C ILE A 90 -5.28 -4.42 -1.82
N CYS A 91 -5.06 -5.48 -2.61
CA CYS A 91 -5.26 -5.45 -4.05
C CYS A 91 -6.73 -5.19 -4.42
N ILE A 92 -7.69 -5.83 -3.74
CA ILE A 92 -9.12 -5.58 -3.96
C ILE A 92 -9.45 -4.11 -3.67
N TYR A 93 -9.01 -3.59 -2.52
CA TYR A 93 -9.26 -2.22 -2.12
C TYR A 93 -8.70 -1.20 -3.13
N PHE A 94 -7.47 -1.39 -3.60
CA PHE A 94 -6.89 -0.54 -4.64
C PHE A 94 -7.63 -0.66 -5.97
N TYR A 95 -8.09 -1.85 -6.33
CA TYR A 95 -8.82 -2.07 -7.57
C TYR A 95 -10.19 -1.37 -7.56
N GLU A 96 -10.92 -1.46 -6.45
CA GLU A 96 -12.20 -0.78 -6.24
C GLU A 96 -12.05 0.75 -6.24
N ASN A 97 -10.92 1.26 -5.74
CA ASN A 97 -10.62 2.68 -5.62
C ASN A 97 -9.58 3.18 -6.64
N LYS A 98 -9.42 2.47 -7.77
CA LYS A 98 -8.30 2.65 -8.70
C LYS A 98 -8.14 4.06 -9.25
N SER A 99 -9.25 4.76 -9.49
CA SER A 99 -9.24 6.12 -10.05
C SER A 99 -8.54 7.13 -9.14
N PHE A 100 -8.68 6.95 -7.82
CA PHE A 100 -8.02 7.76 -6.80
C PHE A 100 -6.57 7.30 -6.60
N TYR A 101 -6.35 6.00 -6.36
CA TYR A 101 -5.02 5.50 -5.99
C TYR A 101 -4.01 5.50 -7.14
N LYS A 102 -4.44 5.39 -8.41
CA LYS A 102 -3.56 5.66 -9.56
C LYS A 102 -2.99 7.07 -9.55
N LYS A 103 -3.74 8.04 -9.03
CA LYS A 103 -3.29 9.44 -8.91
C LYS A 103 -2.48 9.63 -7.64
N ALA A 104 -2.91 9.02 -6.53
CA ALA A 104 -2.21 9.09 -5.25
C ALA A 104 -0.79 8.50 -5.31
N LEU A 105 -0.61 7.36 -5.96
CA LEU A 105 0.71 6.72 -6.15
C LEU A 105 1.66 7.50 -7.07
N LYS A 106 1.15 8.47 -7.84
CA LYS A 106 1.96 9.37 -8.69
C LYS A 106 2.33 10.68 -8.00
N ILE A 107 1.92 10.86 -6.74
CA ILE A 107 2.26 12.05 -5.97
C ILE A 107 3.74 11.93 -5.59
N GLU A 108 4.54 12.89 -6.03
CA GLU A 108 5.94 13.01 -5.65
C GLU A 108 6.11 13.99 -4.48
N GLY A 109 7.18 13.82 -3.71
CA GLY A 109 7.53 14.68 -2.57
C GLY A 109 7.55 13.94 -1.24
N GLN A 110 8.03 14.63 -0.21
CA GLN A 110 8.13 14.08 1.14
C GLN A 110 6.74 13.80 1.72
N ASN A 111 6.59 12.65 2.38
CA ASN A 111 5.32 12.14 2.92
C ASN A 111 4.28 11.83 1.83
N SER A 112 4.74 11.58 0.60
CA SER A 112 3.87 11.11 -0.48
C SER A 112 3.15 9.81 -0.08
N PHE A 113 2.00 9.59 -0.71
CA PHE A 113 1.26 8.34 -0.47
C PHE A 113 2.07 7.11 -0.90
N SER A 114 2.89 7.19 -1.96
CA SER A 114 3.77 6.11 -2.38
C SER A 114 4.83 5.77 -1.32
N GLU A 115 5.48 6.78 -0.75
CA GLU A 115 6.46 6.59 0.34
C GLU A 115 5.79 5.94 1.56
N TYR A 116 4.66 6.49 1.99
CA TYR A 116 3.88 5.97 3.11
C TYR A 116 3.37 4.54 2.88
N PHE A 117 2.89 4.22 1.67
CA PHE A 117 2.46 2.87 1.32
C PHE A 117 3.63 1.87 1.39
N ARG A 118 4.80 2.26 0.86
CA ARG A 118 6.03 1.46 0.95
C ARG A 118 6.44 1.19 2.40
N GLU A 119 6.42 2.20 3.26
CA GLU A 119 6.73 2.04 4.69
C GLU A 119 5.85 0.99 5.39
N ILE A 120 4.59 0.85 4.98
CA ILE A 120 3.68 -0.16 5.53
C ILE A 120 3.98 -1.55 4.97
N ILE A 121 4.12 -1.66 3.65
CA ILE A 121 4.14 -2.97 2.98
C ILE A 121 5.53 -3.62 2.97
N MET A 122 6.61 -2.83 3.03
CA MET A 122 7.99 -3.32 3.09
C MET A 122 8.25 -4.31 4.23
N PRO A 123 8.02 -3.96 5.51
CA PRO A 123 8.32 -4.87 6.61
C PRO A 123 7.50 -6.16 6.55
N ILE A 124 6.24 -6.09 6.09
CA ILE A 124 5.34 -7.25 5.95
C ILE A 124 5.88 -8.19 4.87
N SER A 125 6.24 -7.63 3.71
CA SER A 125 6.77 -8.39 2.58
C SER A 125 8.12 -9.04 2.91
N ALA A 126 9.02 -8.28 3.55
CA ALA A 126 10.32 -8.77 3.96
C ALA A 126 10.21 -9.90 5.01
N SER A 127 9.31 -9.75 6.00
CA SER A 127 9.05 -10.81 6.99
C SER A 127 8.59 -12.10 6.32
N TYR A 128 7.60 -11.99 5.43
CA TYR A 128 7.08 -13.15 4.70
C TYR A 128 8.16 -13.82 3.84
N LEU A 129 9.01 -13.02 3.16
CA LEU A 129 10.09 -13.55 2.33
C LEU A 129 11.18 -14.23 3.16
N ARG A 130 11.54 -13.72 4.34
CA ARG A 130 12.47 -14.41 5.25
C ARG A 130 11.96 -15.77 5.72
N GLU A 131 10.65 -15.89 5.92
CA GLU A 131 10.03 -17.17 6.28
C GLU A 131 9.94 -18.15 5.09
N THR A 132 9.93 -17.62 3.86
CA THR A 132 9.77 -18.42 2.65
C THR A 132 11.10 -18.81 2.00
N ILE A 133 12.09 -17.94 2.09
CA ILE A 133 13.43 -18.16 1.55
C ILE A 133 14.22 -18.96 2.60
N PRO A 134 14.82 -20.09 2.22
CA PRO A 134 15.69 -20.86 3.12
C PRO A 134 16.84 -20.00 3.68
N ASP A 135 17.40 -20.41 4.83
CA ASP A 135 18.59 -19.77 5.39
C ASP A 135 19.82 -20.19 4.57
N ILE A 136 20.15 -19.35 3.60
CA ILE A 136 21.13 -19.62 2.54
C ILE A 136 22.23 -18.57 2.55
N GLU A 137 23.36 -18.88 1.93
CA GLU A 137 24.41 -17.87 1.75
C GLU A 137 23.82 -16.65 1.02
N ASN A 138 23.97 -15.46 1.62
CA ASN A 138 23.37 -14.21 1.13
C ASN A 138 21.83 -14.14 1.18
N GLY A 139 21.17 -14.92 2.04
CA GLY A 139 19.71 -14.93 2.22
C GLY A 139 19.07 -13.55 2.37
N GLU A 140 19.61 -12.70 3.26
CA GLU A 140 19.08 -11.33 3.47
C GLU A 140 19.21 -10.46 2.21
N PHE A 141 20.27 -10.61 1.42
CA PHE A 141 20.40 -9.89 0.15
C PHE A 141 19.31 -10.30 -0.85
N TYR A 142 18.95 -11.59 -0.91
CA TYR A 142 17.83 -12.05 -1.74
C TYR A 142 16.49 -11.53 -1.23
N VAL A 143 16.28 -11.50 0.09
CA VAL A 143 15.08 -10.93 0.71
C VAL A 143 14.92 -9.47 0.32
N GLU A 144 15.98 -8.67 0.39
CA GLU A 144 15.95 -7.25 0.02
C GLU A 144 15.55 -7.07 -1.46
N ILE A 145 16.21 -7.77 -2.38
CA ILE A 145 15.90 -7.69 -3.82
C ILE A 145 14.48 -8.14 -4.11
N LEU A 146 14.04 -9.27 -3.54
CA LEU A 146 12.72 -9.82 -3.79
C LEU A 146 11.63 -8.93 -3.18
N THR A 147 11.89 -8.30 -2.04
CA THR A 147 10.99 -7.31 -1.44
C THR A 147 10.81 -6.11 -2.37
N GLU A 148 11.90 -5.54 -2.88
CA GLU A 148 11.84 -4.42 -3.82
C GLU A 148 11.10 -4.78 -5.11
N ALA A 149 11.40 -5.96 -5.67
CA ALA A 149 10.70 -6.45 -6.85
C ALA A 149 9.20 -6.61 -6.58
N PHE A 150 8.83 -7.25 -5.47
CA PHE A 150 7.43 -7.50 -5.09
C PHE A 150 6.63 -6.21 -4.99
N ILE A 151 7.15 -5.21 -4.28
CA ILE A 151 6.47 -3.92 -4.08
C ILE A 151 6.37 -3.15 -5.39
N SER A 152 7.46 -3.13 -6.16
CA SER A 152 7.47 -2.47 -7.47
C SER A 152 6.45 -3.09 -8.43
N TRP A 153 6.25 -4.41 -8.36
CA TRP A 153 5.22 -5.09 -9.15
C TRP A 153 3.79 -4.77 -8.69
N ILE A 154 3.55 -4.60 -7.38
CA ILE A 154 2.25 -4.13 -6.86
C ILE A 154 1.95 -2.73 -7.38
N GLU A 155 2.88 -1.79 -7.25
CA GLU A 155 2.70 -0.42 -7.74
C GLU A 155 2.46 -0.39 -9.25
N LYS A 156 3.26 -1.15 -10.01
CA LYS A 156 3.11 -1.25 -11.46
C LYS A 156 1.76 -1.84 -11.86
N TRP A 157 1.30 -2.87 -11.15
CA TRP A 157 -0.03 -3.44 -11.38
C TRP A 157 -1.12 -2.38 -11.17
N ILE A 158 -1.09 -1.66 -10.05
CA ILE A 158 -2.07 -0.58 -9.76
C ILE A 158 -2.02 0.51 -10.83
N LEU A 159 -0.83 0.92 -11.26
CA LEU A 159 -0.63 2.06 -12.16
C LEU A 159 -0.95 1.74 -13.62
N GLU A 160 -0.54 0.57 -14.10
CA GLU A 160 -0.45 0.25 -15.53
C GLU A 160 -1.38 -0.88 -15.98
N ARG A 161 -1.79 -1.79 -15.09
CA ARG A 161 -2.51 -3.01 -15.45
C ARG A 161 -3.99 -2.90 -15.12
N GLU A 162 -4.81 -2.73 -16.15
CA GLU A 162 -6.28 -2.76 -16.02
C GLU A 162 -6.89 -4.11 -16.42
N ASP A 163 -6.08 -4.96 -17.03
CA ASP A 163 -6.45 -6.27 -17.58
C ASP A 163 -6.34 -7.40 -16.55
N ILE A 164 -5.57 -7.20 -15.47
CA ILE A 164 -5.36 -8.22 -14.43
C ILE A 164 -6.23 -7.90 -13.23
N ARG A 165 -7.10 -8.84 -12.85
CA ARG A 165 -7.90 -8.77 -11.63
C ARG A 165 -7.06 -9.01 -10.36
N PRO A 166 -7.48 -8.51 -9.18
CA PRO A 166 -6.76 -8.70 -7.93
C PRO A 166 -6.42 -10.15 -7.61
N ASP A 167 -7.36 -11.07 -7.82
CA ASP A 167 -7.21 -12.50 -7.54
C ASP A 167 -6.14 -13.16 -8.42
N GLN A 168 -6.17 -12.84 -9.72
CA GLN A 168 -5.18 -13.33 -10.67
C GLN A 168 -3.78 -12.76 -10.36
N PHE A 169 -3.70 -11.46 -10.07
CA PHE A 169 -2.43 -10.80 -9.76
C PHE A 169 -1.75 -11.42 -8.53
N VAL A 170 -2.50 -11.60 -7.43
CA VAL A 170 -1.99 -12.19 -6.20
C VAL A 170 -1.58 -13.64 -6.40
N HIS A 171 -2.37 -14.41 -7.14
CA HIS A 171 -2.01 -15.78 -7.52
C HIS A 171 -0.66 -15.84 -8.24
N ASP A 172 -0.47 -15.02 -9.28
CA ASP A 172 0.74 -15.04 -10.10
C ASP A 172 1.97 -14.60 -9.31
N LEU A 173 1.80 -13.60 -8.43
CA LEU A 173 2.85 -13.13 -7.53
C LEU A 173 3.28 -14.20 -6.52
N LYS A 174 2.29 -14.89 -5.92
CA LYS A 174 2.53 -16.02 -5.01
C LYS A 174 3.23 -17.18 -5.71
N PHE A 175 2.78 -17.53 -6.91
CA PHE A 175 3.40 -18.60 -7.71
C PHE A 175 4.85 -18.25 -8.06
N CYS A 176 5.12 -17.01 -8.45
CA CYS A 176 6.46 -16.54 -8.77
C CYS A 176 7.43 -16.69 -7.59
N ILE A 177 7.03 -16.18 -6.41
CA ILE A 177 7.86 -16.28 -5.20
C ILE A 177 8.10 -17.75 -4.83
N GLY A 178 7.06 -18.58 -4.80
CA GLY A 178 7.21 -20.00 -4.49
C GLY A 178 8.14 -20.74 -5.46
N ALA A 179 8.05 -20.45 -6.75
CA ALA A 179 8.91 -21.06 -7.76
C ALA A 179 10.38 -20.63 -7.62
N VAL A 180 10.64 -19.37 -7.26
CA VAL A 180 12.00 -18.86 -6.99
C VAL A 180 12.58 -19.55 -5.75
N SER A 181 11.85 -19.57 -4.63
CA SER A 181 12.30 -20.19 -3.39
C SER A 181 12.60 -21.69 -3.57
N GLN A 182 11.74 -22.44 -4.26
CA GLN A 182 11.99 -23.87 -4.53
C GLN A 182 13.23 -24.12 -5.39
N LYS A 183 13.53 -23.23 -6.35
CA LYS A 183 14.73 -23.36 -7.18
C LYS A 183 16.00 -23.05 -6.40
N MET A 184 15.95 -22.09 -5.46
CA MET A 184 17.07 -21.78 -4.57
C MET A 184 17.44 -23.01 -3.73
N VAL A 185 16.46 -23.62 -3.04
CA VAL A 185 16.65 -24.83 -2.23
C VAL A 185 17.30 -25.97 -3.03
N LYS A 186 16.77 -26.26 -4.24
CA LYS A 186 17.28 -27.37 -5.06
C LYS A 186 18.72 -27.16 -5.52
N LYS A 187 19.12 -25.91 -5.76
CA LYS A 187 20.46 -25.60 -6.22
C LYS A 187 21.49 -25.90 -5.13
N GLU A 188 21.23 -25.47 -3.90
CA GLU A 188 22.13 -25.72 -2.77
C GLU A 188 22.25 -27.20 -2.42
N MET A 189 21.14 -27.93 -2.37
CA MET A 189 21.17 -29.37 -2.09
C MET A 189 22.04 -30.13 -3.11
N ASN A 190 22.02 -29.71 -4.37
CA ASN A 190 22.86 -30.33 -5.40
C ASN A 190 24.34 -29.95 -5.24
N GLU A 191 24.65 -28.68 -4.90
CA GLU A 191 26.03 -28.22 -4.65
C GLU A 191 26.63 -28.88 -3.39
N GLU A 192 25.86 -29.08 -2.31
CA GLU A 192 26.29 -29.84 -1.13
C GLU A 192 26.55 -31.32 -1.44
N THR A 193 25.69 -31.94 -2.26
CA THR A 193 25.85 -33.34 -2.65
C THR A 193 27.11 -33.54 -3.49
N GLU A 194 27.34 -32.68 -4.49
CA GLU A 194 28.53 -32.72 -5.36
C GLU A 194 29.84 -32.50 -4.57
N ASN A 195 29.85 -31.58 -3.60
CA ASN A 195 31.02 -31.35 -2.74
C ASN A 195 31.30 -32.54 -1.81
N SER A 196 30.27 -33.17 -1.25
CA SER A 196 30.42 -34.34 -0.37
C SER A 196 30.94 -35.60 -1.09
N GLU A 197 30.58 -35.80 -2.36
CA GLU A 197 31.07 -36.92 -3.16
C GLU A 197 32.55 -36.75 -3.56
N GLN A 198 33.00 -35.52 -3.74
CA GLN A 198 34.41 -35.22 -4.06
C GLN A 198 35.34 -35.45 -2.86
N GLU A 199 34.95 -35.05 -1.64
CA GLU A 199 35.76 -35.24 -0.43
C GLU A 199 35.92 -36.71 0.01
N VAL A 200 34.97 -37.60 -0.32
CA VAL A 200 35.05 -39.04 0.01
C VAL A 200 35.94 -39.82 -0.97
N SER A 201 36.26 -39.21 -2.11
CA SER A 201 37.10 -39.82 -3.16
C SER A 201 38.59 -39.45 -3.12
N GLU A 202 39.02 -38.64 -2.15
CA GLU A 202 40.42 -38.34 -1.82
C GLU A 202 40.92 -39.13 -0.59
#